data_AF-A0A1B6GIU1-F1
#
_entry.id   AF-A0A1B6GIU1-F1
#
_cell.length_a   1.000
_cell.length_b   1.000
_cell.length_c   1.000
_cell.angle_alpha   90.00
_cell.angle_beta   90.00
_cell.angle_gamma   90.00
#
_symmetry.space_group_name_H-M   'P 1'
#
loop_
_entity.id
_entity.type
_entity.pdbx_description
1 polymer ?
#
loop_
_entity_poly.entity_id
_entity_poly.type
_entity_poly.pdbx_seq_one_letter_code
_entity_poly.pdbx_strand_id
1 'polypeptide(L)'
;AILFGMLDYVMDHNWFISLSFLLRITESLGSTAALVAAFSITAAVFPQSVGTTFATLEVFYGVGYVVGPTIGGLFFAIGGFKLPFIVNGLAMLLFALFIAYILPPLHQEAQPKPGAGIMEFLKVPGVLLNSAAVVATTISMGYYSATLEPHLRVFKLPPIAMGLMFVISGGTYACVAPIVGRICDRWAYPKRVISIGCLLIVLSFTIVGPAPFVPLPT
;
A
#
# COMPACT_ATOMS: atom_id res chain seq x y z
N ALA A 1 -2.70 0.30 15.68
CA ALA A 1 -1.29 0.11 16.08
C ALA A 1 -1.10 -0.11 17.58
N ILE A 2 -1.05 0.90 18.46
CA ILE A 2 -0.66 0.72 19.89
C ILE A 2 -1.49 -0.34 20.62
N LEU A 3 -2.83 -0.24 20.53
CA LEU A 3 -3.74 -1.21 21.15
C LEU A 3 -3.55 -2.64 20.62
N PHE A 4 -3.13 -2.80 19.36
CA PHE A 4 -2.85 -4.10 18.78
C PHE A 4 -1.64 -4.76 19.46
N GLY A 5 -0.61 -3.99 19.79
CA GLY A 5 0.53 -4.48 20.58
C GLY A 5 0.13 -4.93 21.99
N MET A 6 -0.93 -4.36 22.57
CA MET A 6 -1.42 -4.73 23.90
C MET A 6 -2.20 -6.06 23.91
N LEU A 7 -2.52 -6.62 22.75
CA LEU A 7 -3.20 -7.92 22.66
C LEU A 7 -2.37 -9.08 23.22
N ASP A 8 -1.06 -8.90 23.34
CA ASP A 8 -0.14 -9.85 23.99
C ASP A 8 -0.50 -10.12 25.47
N TYR A 9 -1.31 -9.25 26.10
CA TYR A 9 -1.83 -9.49 27.45
C TYR A 9 -3.14 -10.29 27.49
N VAL A 10 -3.79 -10.51 26.33
CA VAL A 10 -5.07 -11.23 26.24
C VAL A 10 -4.77 -12.73 26.10
N MET A 11 -4.99 -13.47 27.19
CA MET A 11 -4.68 -14.90 27.26
C MET A 11 -5.79 -15.79 26.67
N ASP A 12 -7.03 -15.29 26.61
CA ASP A 12 -8.15 -16.04 26.04
C ASP A 12 -8.16 -15.96 24.50
N HIS A 13 -8.22 -17.13 23.86
CA HIS A 13 -8.12 -17.28 22.41
C HIS A 13 -9.25 -16.55 21.66
N ASN A 14 -10.49 -16.68 22.12
CA ASN A 14 -11.65 -16.11 21.44
C ASN A 14 -11.66 -14.58 21.56
N TRP A 15 -11.29 -14.06 22.73
CA TRP A 15 -11.10 -12.62 22.94
C TRP A 15 -9.94 -12.07 22.12
N PHE A 16 -8.80 -12.77 22.06
CA PHE A 16 -7.66 -12.35 21.25
C PHE A 16 -8.04 -12.21 19.78
N ILE A 17 -8.72 -13.21 19.20
CA ILE A 17 -9.14 -13.17 17.81
C ILE A 17 -10.17 -12.05 17.56
N SER A 18 -11.18 -11.94 18.42
CA SER A 18 -12.24 -10.96 18.25
C SER A 18 -11.71 -9.52 18.29
N LEU A 19 -10.84 -9.23 19.27
CA LEU A 19 -10.19 -7.93 19.38
C LEU A 19 -9.20 -7.68 18.24
N SER A 20 -8.48 -8.71 17.78
CA SER A 20 -7.59 -8.60 16.63
C SER A 20 -8.35 -8.15 15.38
N PHE A 21 -9.49 -8.77 15.07
CA PHE A 21 -10.32 -8.38 13.94
C PHE A 21 -10.85 -6.95 14.08
N LEU A 22 -11.39 -6.59 15.24
CA LEU A 22 -11.91 -5.25 15.50
C LEU A 22 -10.84 -4.17 15.30
N LEU A 23 -9.65 -4.40 15.86
CA LEU A 23 -8.53 -3.47 15.74
C LEU A 23 -7.99 -3.41 14.30
N ARG A 24 -7.90 -4.52 13.57
CA ARG A 24 -7.50 -4.55 12.15
C ARG A 24 -8.48 -3.82 11.24
N ILE A 25 -9.78 -3.96 11.47
CA ILE A 25 -10.81 -3.22 10.73
C ILE A 25 -10.64 -1.73 10.97
N THR A 26 -10.51 -1.32 12.24
CA THR A 26 -10.33 0.09 12.61
C THR A 26 -9.06 0.69 12.02
N GLU A 27 -7.96 -0.05 12.05
CA GLU A 27 -6.68 0.35 11.45
C GLU A 27 -6.79 0.49 9.93
N SER A 28 -7.48 -0.44 9.27
CA SER A 28 -7.71 -0.39 7.82
C SER A 28 -8.56 0.80 7.40
N LEU A 29 -9.60 1.14 8.17
CA LEU A 29 -10.42 2.32 7.95
C LEU A 29 -9.59 3.60 8.07
N GLY A 30 -8.79 3.73 9.13
CA GLY A 30 -7.90 4.88 9.32
C GLY A 30 -6.86 5.02 8.21
N SER A 31 -6.21 3.91 7.82
CA SER A 31 -5.23 3.89 6.73
C SER A 31 -5.87 4.29 5.38
N THR A 32 -7.07 3.80 5.10
CA THR A 32 -7.79 4.13 3.85
C THR A 32 -8.20 5.59 3.84
N ALA A 33 -8.72 6.12 4.95
CA ALA A 33 -9.09 7.52 5.09
C ALA A 33 -7.87 8.45 4.87
N ALA A 34 -6.73 8.12 5.48
CA ALA A 34 -5.49 8.88 5.31
C ALA A 34 -5.00 8.86 3.85
N LEU A 35 -5.04 7.70 3.18
CA LEU A 35 -4.63 7.57 1.78
C LEU A 35 -5.53 8.38 0.84
N VAL A 36 -6.85 8.26 0.98
CA VAL A 36 -7.83 8.99 0.17
C VAL A 36 -7.68 10.50 0.39
N ALA A 37 -7.49 10.95 1.64
CA ALA A 37 -7.24 12.34 1.96
C ALA A 37 -5.93 12.83 1.30
N ALA A 38 -4.83 12.09 1.41
CA ALA A 38 -3.54 12.45 0.80
C ALA A 38 -3.65 12.64 -0.72
N PHE A 39 -4.35 11.74 -1.41
CA PHE A 39 -4.59 11.84 -2.86
C PHE A 39 -5.48 13.03 -3.22
N SER A 40 -6.54 13.28 -2.43
CA SER A 40 -7.47 14.40 -2.65
C SER A 40 -6.78 15.75 -2.44
N ILE A 41 -6.02 15.88 -1.36
CA ILE A 41 -5.18 17.06 -1.06
C ILE A 41 -4.18 17.30 -2.18
N THR A 42 -3.48 16.25 -2.62
CA THR A 42 -2.46 16.35 -3.67
C THR A 42 -3.04 16.87 -4.98
N ALA A 43 -4.19 16.32 -5.41
CA ALA A 43 -4.87 16.77 -6.61
C ALA A 43 -5.37 18.22 -6.51
N ALA A 44 -5.80 18.66 -5.32
CA ALA A 44 -6.26 20.02 -5.08
C ALA A 44 -5.10 21.04 -5.03
N VAL A 45 -3.96 20.70 -4.43
CA VAL A 45 -2.82 21.61 -4.22
C VAL A 45 -1.89 21.67 -5.45
N PHE A 46 -1.71 20.56 -6.17
CA PHE A 46 -0.76 20.45 -7.28
C PHE A 46 -1.42 20.10 -8.63
N PRO A 47 -2.40 20.89 -9.12
CA PRO A 47 -3.20 20.53 -10.29
C PRO A 47 -2.39 20.46 -11.60
N GLN A 48 -1.23 21.13 -11.68
CA GLN A 48 -0.39 21.14 -12.88
C GLN A 48 0.62 20.00 -12.95
N SER A 49 0.88 19.31 -11.84
CA SER A 49 1.92 18.29 -11.74
C SER A 49 1.45 17.04 -10.98
N VAL A 50 0.18 16.68 -11.16
CA VAL A 50 -0.47 15.59 -10.42
C VAL A 50 0.30 14.28 -10.58
N GLY A 51 0.65 13.86 -11.79
CA GLY A 51 1.34 12.58 -12.01
C GLY A 51 2.70 12.51 -11.30
N THR A 52 3.51 13.56 -11.40
CA THR A 52 4.81 13.65 -10.69
C THR A 52 4.64 13.68 -9.17
N THR A 53 3.67 14.42 -8.62
CA THR A 53 3.46 14.48 -7.16
C THR A 53 2.96 13.14 -6.62
N PHE A 54 2.00 12.50 -7.30
CA PHE A 54 1.56 11.15 -6.97
C PHE A 54 2.71 10.15 -7.06
N ALA A 55 3.51 10.19 -8.12
CA ALA A 55 4.66 9.30 -8.24
C ALA A 55 5.67 9.50 -7.10
N THR A 56 5.84 10.72 -6.61
CA THR A 56 6.70 11.02 -5.45
C THR A 56 6.12 10.41 -4.17
N LEU A 57 4.81 10.52 -3.94
CA LEU A 57 4.14 9.84 -2.82
C LEU A 57 4.33 8.32 -2.90
N GLU A 58 4.24 7.75 -4.10
CA GLU A 58 4.46 6.32 -4.34
C GLU A 58 5.90 5.89 -4.08
N VAL A 59 6.90 6.75 -4.33
CA VAL A 59 8.29 6.49 -3.88
C VAL A 59 8.35 6.35 -2.37
N PHE A 60 7.76 7.28 -1.62
CA PHE A 60 7.76 7.22 -0.15
C PHE A 60 6.97 6.02 0.38
N TYR A 61 5.86 5.67 -0.27
CA TYR A 61 5.13 4.44 0.01
C TYR A 61 6.00 3.20 -0.21
N GLY A 62 6.69 3.12 -1.35
CA GLY A 62 7.64 2.06 -1.67
C GLY A 62 8.78 1.96 -0.65
N VAL A 63 9.39 3.08 -0.26
CA VAL A 63 10.42 3.14 0.79
C VAL A 63 9.86 2.64 2.12
N GLY A 64 8.65 3.04 2.51
CA GLY A 64 7.98 2.54 3.70
C GLY A 64 7.74 1.02 3.64
N TYR A 65 7.33 0.51 2.49
CA TYR A 65 7.13 -0.91 2.24
C TYR A 65 8.45 -1.72 2.32
N VAL A 66 9.56 -1.14 1.86
CA VAL A 66 10.92 -1.69 1.95
C VAL A 66 11.44 -1.70 3.40
N VAL A 67 11.40 -0.54 4.04
CA VAL A 67 12.07 -0.30 5.31
C VAL A 67 11.25 -0.82 6.48
N GLY A 68 9.92 -0.82 6.35
CA GLY A 68 8.96 -1.18 7.40
C GLY A 68 9.19 -2.55 8.02
N PRO A 69 9.19 -3.66 7.25
CA PRO A 69 9.43 -5.01 7.78
C PRO A 69 10.79 -5.15 8.48
N THR A 70 11.83 -4.52 7.94
CA THR A 70 13.19 -4.59 8.50
C THR A 70 13.26 -3.89 9.85
N ILE A 71 12.74 -2.66 9.95
CA ILE A 71 12.68 -1.90 11.20
C ILE A 71 11.75 -2.60 12.22
N GLY A 72 10.59 -3.10 11.76
CA GLY A 72 9.66 -3.83 12.60
C GLY A 72 10.27 -5.12 13.18
N GLY A 73 10.99 -5.88 12.35
CA GLY A 73 11.71 -7.08 12.78
C GLY A 73 12.83 -6.77 13.79
N LEU A 74 13.54 -5.67 13.60
CA LEU A 74 14.55 -5.21 14.57
C LEU A 74 13.91 -4.86 15.93
N PHE A 75 12.83 -4.09 15.94
CA PHE A 75 12.12 -3.78 17.17
C PHE A 75 11.54 -5.04 17.83
N PHE A 76 11.08 -6.01 17.04
CA PHE A 76 10.61 -7.29 17.56
C PHE A 76 11.73 -8.07 18.23
N ALA A 77 12.92 -8.13 17.63
CA ALA A 77 14.09 -8.81 18.19
C ALA A 77 14.54 -8.20 19.53
N ILE A 78 14.41 -6.88 19.72
CA ILE A 78 14.89 -6.19 20.92
C ILE A 78 13.82 -6.16 22.03
N GLY A 79 12.55 -5.94 21.68
CA GLY A 79 11.48 -5.67 22.66
C GLY A 79 10.25 -6.56 22.53
N GLY A 80 10.35 -7.67 21.79
CA GLY A 80 9.28 -8.64 21.60
C GLY A 80 8.09 -8.08 20.82
N PHE A 81 6.95 -8.75 20.94
CA PHE A 81 5.74 -8.44 20.16
C PHE A 81 5.26 -7.01 20.30
N LYS A 82 5.36 -6.41 21.49
CA LYS A 82 4.78 -5.09 21.80
C LYS A 82 5.51 -3.92 21.13
N LEU A 83 6.84 -3.99 21.10
CA LEU A 83 7.69 -2.83 20.77
C LEU A 83 7.43 -2.28 19.35
N PRO A 84 7.35 -3.10 18.28
CA PRO A 84 7.05 -2.60 16.93
C PRO A 84 5.75 -1.80 16.85
N PHE A 85 4.68 -2.26 17.52
CA PHE A 85 3.36 -1.63 17.47
C PHE A 85 3.31 -0.32 18.24
N ILE A 86 3.99 -0.23 19.39
CA ILE A 86 4.08 0.99 20.19
C ILE A 86 4.85 2.06 19.41
N VAL A 87 6.04 1.74 18.90
CA VAL A 87 6.88 2.69 18.15
C VAL A 87 6.15 3.18 16.90
N ASN A 88 5.58 2.26 16.11
CA ASN A 88 4.81 2.63 14.92
C ASN A 88 3.60 3.52 15.28
N GLY A 89 2.84 3.15 16.31
CA GLY A 89 1.67 3.92 16.72
C GLY A 89 2.00 5.33 17.22
N LEU A 90 3.08 5.49 18.00
CA LEU A 90 3.55 6.80 18.43
C LEU A 90 4.05 7.64 17.26
N ALA A 91 4.81 7.04 16.33
CA ALA A 91 5.26 7.73 15.13
C ALA A 91 4.08 8.24 14.30
N MET A 92 3.05 7.40 14.08
CA MET A 92 1.84 7.80 13.36
C MET A 92 1.10 8.97 14.04
N LEU A 93 1.00 8.96 15.38
CA LEU A 93 0.40 10.07 16.13
C LEU A 93 1.19 11.38 15.97
N LEU A 94 2.52 11.32 16.09
CA LEU A 94 3.38 12.49 15.90
C LEU A 94 3.26 13.06 14.49
N PHE A 95 3.25 12.21 13.45
CA PHE A 95 3.03 12.64 12.08
C PHE A 95 1.63 13.23 11.86
N ALA A 96 0.60 12.67 12.47
CA ALA A 96 -0.75 13.23 12.39
C ALA A 96 -0.82 14.65 12.97
N LEU A 97 -0.19 14.89 14.13
CA LEU A 97 -0.08 16.23 14.74
C LEU A 97 0.73 17.19 13.86
N PHE A 98 1.83 16.71 13.29
CA PHE A 98 2.66 17.49 12.38
C PHE A 98 1.90 17.92 11.11
N ILE A 99 1.17 16.99 10.48
CA ILE A 99 0.33 17.27 9.33
C ILE A 99 -0.78 18.26 9.70
N ALA A 100 -1.43 18.09 10.85
CA ALA A 100 -2.48 18.99 11.31
C ALA A 100 -1.98 20.44 11.50
N TYR A 101 -0.71 20.62 11.85
CA TYR A 101 -0.10 21.94 12.01
C TYR A 101 0.36 22.57 10.68
N ILE A 102 0.90 21.76 9.77
CA ILE A 102 1.50 22.25 8.51
C ILE A 102 0.50 22.40 7.37
N LEU A 103 -0.51 21.53 7.32
CA LEU A 103 -1.40 21.45 6.16
C LEU A 103 -2.21 22.75 6.06
N PRO A 104 -2.10 23.49 4.93
CA PRO A 104 -2.84 24.72 4.76
C PRO A 104 -4.35 24.43 4.70
N PRO A 105 -5.20 25.34 5.20
CA PRO A 105 -6.65 25.16 5.12
C PRO A 105 -7.08 25.18 3.66
N LEU A 106 -7.54 24.03 3.17
CA LEU A 106 -8.08 23.87 1.83
C LEU A 106 -9.48 24.49 1.77
N HIS A 107 -9.53 25.78 1.46
CA HIS A 107 -10.79 26.48 1.16
C HIS A 107 -11.24 26.15 -0.27
N GLN A 108 -11.63 24.90 -0.51
CA GLN A 108 -12.46 24.60 -1.65
C GLN A 108 -13.91 24.64 -1.18
N GLU A 109 -14.63 25.70 -1.54
CA GLU A 109 -16.09 25.67 -1.53
C GLU A 109 -16.55 24.57 -2.49
N ALA A 110 -16.69 23.35 -1.98
CA ALA A 110 -17.34 22.28 -2.69
C ALA A 110 -18.81 22.66 -2.80
N GLN A 111 -19.18 23.41 -3.84
CA GLN A 111 -20.57 23.54 -4.26
C GLN A 111 -21.03 22.14 -4.65
N PRO A 112 -21.85 21.45 -3.85
CA PRO A 112 -22.24 20.09 -4.15
C PRO A 112 -23.09 20.14 -5.43
N LYS A 113 -22.54 19.66 -6.55
CA LYS A 113 -23.30 19.56 -7.79
C LYS A 113 -24.46 18.57 -7.56
N PRO A 114 -25.72 18.97 -7.77
CA PRO A 114 -26.85 18.06 -7.65
C PRO A 114 -26.66 16.89 -8.63
N GLY A 115 -26.79 15.66 -8.14
CA GLY A 115 -26.64 14.43 -8.93
C GLY A 115 -25.32 13.70 -8.74
N ALA A 116 -24.23 14.34 -8.31
CA ALA A 116 -22.89 13.74 -8.25
C ALA A 116 -22.69 12.70 -7.12
N GLY A 117 -23.46 11.61 -7.11
CA GLY A 117 -23.31 10.49 -6.20
C GLY A 117 -22.24 9.49 -6.69
N ILE A 118 -21.62 8.76 -5.76
CA ILE A 118 -20.64 7.70 -6.05
C ILE A 118 -21.15 6.71 -7.11
N MET A 119 -22.45 6.40 -7.10
CA MET A 119 -23.03 5.47 -8.05
C MET A 119 -23.10 6.03 -9.48
N GLU A 120 -23.15 7.34 -9.67
CA GLU A 120 -23.04 7.94 -11.01
C GLU A 120 -21.61 7.91 -11.54
N PHE A 121 -20.61 8.10 -10.67
CA PHE A 121 -19.20 7.93 -11.04
C PHE A 121 -18.89 6.49 -11.48
N LEU A 122 -19.45 5.49 -10.80
CA LEU A 122 -19.27 4.08 -11.17
C LEU A 122 -19.94 3.70 -12.51
N LYS A 123 -20.96 4.45 -12.96
CA LYS A 123 -21.57 4.26 -14.28
C LYS A 123 -20.66 4.70 -15.43
N VAL A 124 -19.62 5.49 -15.17
CA VAL A 124 -18.66 5.90 -16.19
C VAL A 124 -17.73 4.72 -16.50
N PRO A 125 -17.77 4.14 -17.73
CA PRO A 125 -17.02 2.91 -18.04
C PRO A 125 -15.52 3.05 -17.84
N GLY A 126 -14.96 4.23 -18.10
CA GLY A 126 -13.54 4.51 -17.88
C GLY A 126 -13.14 4.49 -16.41
N VAL A 127 -14.02 4.95 -15.51
CA VAL A 127 -13.79 4.90 -14.06
C VAL A 127 -13.86 3.46 -13.59
N LEU A 128 -14.88 2.71 -14.01
CA LEU A 128 -15.02 1.30 -13.66
C LEU A 128 -13.82 0.47 -14.10
N LEU A 129 -13.33 0.68 -15.33
CA LEU A 129 -12.16 -0.03 -15.85
C LEU A 129 -10.90 0.28 -15.04
N ASN A 130 -10.67 1.56 -14.71
CA ASN A 130 -9.52 1.95 -13.88
C ASN A 130 -9.64 1.38 -12.46
N SER A 131 -10.82 1.42 -11.86
CA SER A 131 -11.08 0.82 -10.54
C SER A 131 -10.83 -0.69 -10.55
N ALA A 132 -11.29 -1.40 -11.58
CA ALA A 132 -11.04 -2.83 -11.72
C ALA A 132 -9.54 -3.13 -11.86
N ALA A 133 -8.79 -2.34 -12.64
CA ALA A 133 -7.34 -2.47 -12.76
C ALA A 133 -6.62 -2.24 -11.42
N VAL A 134 -7.03 -1.23 -10.66
CA VAL A 134 -6.49 -0.95 -9.31
C VAL A 134 -6.79 -2.11 -8.36
N VAL A 135 -8.03 -2.59 -8.32
CA VAL A 135 -8.43 -3.74 -7.49
C VAL A 135 -7.60 -4.98 -7.85
N ALA A 136 -7.47 -5.29 -9.15
CA ALA A 136 -6.66 -6.42 -9.61
C ALA A 136 -5.19 -6.29 -9.19
N THR A 137 -4.63 -5.08 -9.27
CA THR A 137 -3.24 -4.80 -8.86
C THR A 137 -3.07 -4.98 -7.34
N THR A 138 -3.99 -4.45 -6.53
CA THR A 138 -3.94 -4.59 -5.07
C THR A 138 -4.12 -6.03 -4.62
N ILE A 139 -5.02 -6.80 -5.25
CA ILE A 139 -5.18 -8.23 -4.99
C ILE A 139 -3.88 -8.97 -5.32
N SER A 140 -3.26 -8.64 -6.45
CA SER A 140 -1.99 -9.23 -6.87
C SER A 140 -0.88 -8.96 -5.85
N MET A 141 -0.73 -7.72 -5.39
CA MET A 141 0.24 -7.35 -4.36
C MET A 141 -0.04 -8.04 -3.02
N GLY A 142 -1.32 -8.13 -2.63
CA GLY A 142 -1.75 -8.82 -1.41
C GLY A 142 -1.45 -10.31 -1.45
N TYR A 143 -1.77 -10.97 -2.57
CA TYR A 143 -1.44 -12.38 -2.80
C TYR A 143 0.07 -12.60 -2.75
N TYR A 144 0.85 -11.77 -3.45
CA TYR A 144 2.31 -11.86 -3.43
C TYR A 144 2.86 -11.74 -2.01
N SER A 145 2.41 -10.73 -1.25
CA SER A 145 2.85 -10.52 0.13
C SER A 145 2.49 -11.69 1.06
N ALA A 146 1.28 -12.26 0.90
CA ALA A 146 0.77 -13.34 1.74
C ALA A 146 1.41 -14.70 1.42
N THR A 147 1.80 -14.96 0.17
CA THR A 147 2.35 -16.25 -0.28
C THR A 147 3.88 -16.29 -0.26
N LEU A 148 4.53 -15.15 -0.46
CA LEU A 148 5.99 -15.06 -0.48
C LEU A 148 6.60 -15.43 0.89
N GLU A 149 6.04 -14.93 1.99
CA GLU A 149 6.59 -15.19 3.33
C GLU A 149 6.60 -16.69 3.69
N PRO A 150 5.49 -17.45 3.53
CA PRO A 150 5.51 -18.90 3.67
C PRO A 150 6.47 -19.62 2.72
N HIS A 151 6.55 -19.19 1.46
CA HIS A 151 7.43 -19.80 0.47
C HIS A 151 8.92 -19.64 0.86
N LEU A 152 9.30 -18.45 1.34
CA LEU A 152 10.67 -18.16 1.75
C LEU A 152 11.09 -18.87 3.04
N ARG A 153 10.14 -19.23 3.94
CA ARG A 153 10.44 -19.97 5.17
C ARG A 153 11.10 -21.32 4.92
N VAL A 154 10.81 -21.99 3.80
CA VAL A 154 11.41 -23.28 3.43
C VAL A 154 12.93 -23.17 3.27
N PHE A 155 13.42 -22.02 2.81
CA PHE A 155 14.84 -21.75 2.64
C PHE A 155 15.57 -21.41 3.96
N LYS A 156 14.86 -21.38 5.10
CA LYS A 156 15.41 -21.11 6.45
C LYS A 156 16.30 -19.87 6.51
N LEU A 157 15.91 -18.82 5.81
CA LEU A 157 16.66 -17.58 5.72
C LEU A 157 16.64 -16.81 7.05
N PRO A 158 17.72 -16.10 7.41
CA PRO A 158 17.71 -15.22 8.58
C PRO A 158 16.68 -14.08 8.40
N PRO A 159 16.12 -13.49 9.47
CA PRO A 159 15.08 -12.46 9.39
C PRO A 159 15.45 -11.26 8.50
N ILE A 160 16.74 -10.88 8.48
CA ILE A 160 17.25 -9.80 7.64
C ILE A 160 17.16 -10.17 6.14
N ALA A 161 17.55 -11.39 5.76
CA ALA A 161 17.46 -11.84 4.38
C ALA A 161 16.00 -11.99 3.91
N MET A 162 15.10 -12.42 4.79
CA MET A 162 13.65 -12.40 4.54
C MET A 162 13.16 -10.98 4.25
N GLY A 163 13.54 -10.01 5.08
CA GLY A 163 13.24 -8.59 4.86
C GLY A 163 13.75 -8.08 3.51
N LEU A 164 14.99 -8.43 3.12
CA LEU A 164 15.59 -8.06 1.85
C LEU A 164 14.82 -8.56 0.61
N MET A 165 14.13 -9.70 0.69
CA MET A 165 13.29 -10.18 -0.41
C MET A 165 12.10 -9.24 -0.67
N PHE A 166 11.50 -8.68 0.39
CA PHE A 166 10.44 -7.67 0.28
C PHE A 166 10.99 -6.30 -0.16
N VAL A 167 12.25 -6.00 0.18
CA VAL A 167 12.96 -4.78 -0.26
C VAL A 167 13.05 -4.71 -1.78
N ILE A 168 13.30 -5.82 -2.47
CA ILE A 168 13.41 -5.83 -3.94
C ILE A 168 12.11 -5.35 -4.59
N SER A 169 10.96 -5.81 -4.08
CA SER A 169 9.64 -5.43 -4.61
C SER A 169 9.35 -3.93 -4.39
N GLY A 170 9.51 -3.45 -3.15
CA GLY A 170 9.29 -2.03 -2.83
C GLY A 170 10.31 -1.09 -3.48
N GLY A 171 11.56 -1.53 -3.63
CA GLY A 171 12.62 -0.76 -4.27
C GLY A 171 12.41 -0.62 -5.78
N THR A 172 11.99 -1.71 -6.44
CA THR A 172 11.61 -1.67 -7.86
C THR A 172 10.43 -0.71 -8.06
N TYR A 173 9.43 -0.78 -7.18
CA TYR A 173 8.30 0.16 -7.19
C TYR A 173 8.74 1.62 -7.05
N ALA A 174 9.59 1.91 -6.05
CA ALA A 174 10.12 3.25 -5.79
C ALA A 174 10.95 3.81 -6.95
N CYS A 175 11.69 2.97 -7.68
CA CYS A 175 12.47 3.39 -8.85
C CYS A 175 11.59 3.63 -10.09
N VAL A 176 10.59 2.77 -10.32
CA VAL A 176 9.77 2.78 -11.54
C VAL A 176 8.66 3.84 -11.47
N ALA A 177 8.03 4.05 -10.31
CA ALA A 177 6.96 5.03 -10.12
C ALA A 177 7.27 6.44 -10.68
N PRO A 178 8.41 7.09 -10.37
CA PRO A 178 8.73 8.44 -10.89
C PRO A 178 9.00 8.46 -12.39
N ILE A 179 9.52 7.37 -12.96
CA ILE A 179 9.74 7.25 -14.40
C ILE A 179 8.39 7.19 -15.10
N VAL A 180 7.49 6.32 -14.63
CA VAL A 180 6.14 6.15 -15.18
C VAL A 180 5.31 7.43 -15.02
N GLY A 181 5.38 8.09 -13.86
CA GLY A 181 4.70 9.36 -13.61
C GLY A 181 5.10 10.44 -14.62
N ARG A 182 6.40 10.61 -14.86
CA ARG A 182 6.90 11.58 -15.86
C ARG A 182 6.51 11.21 -17.30
N ILE A 183 6.49 9.92 -17.64
CA ILE A 183 6.03 9.44 -18.95
C ILE A 183 4.55 9.80 -19.16
N CYS A 184 3.71 9.60 -18.15
CA CYS A 184 2.29 9.98 -18.20
C CYS A 184 2.08 11.50 -18.30
N ASP A 185 2.90 12.30 -17.62
CA ASP A 185 2.78 13.77 -17.64
C ASP A 185 3.17 14.38 -18.99
N ARG A 186 4.09 13.75 -19.76
CA ARG A 186 4.66 14.37 -20.97
C ARG A 186 4.43 13.62 -22.28
N TRP A 187 4.41 12.29 -22.27
CA TRP A 187 4.63 11.50 -23.50
C TRP A 187 3.56 10.47 -23.81
N ALA A 188 2.95 9.84 -22.79
CA ALA A 188 2.03 8.73 -22.99
C ALA A 188 0.66 8.99 -22.37
N TYR A 189 -0.38 8.56 -23.08
CA TYR A 189 -1.73 8.59 -22.54
C TYR A 189 -1.87 7.56 -21.40
N PRO A 190 -2.30 7.96 -20.18
CA PRO A 190 -2.26 7.10 -18.99
C PRO A 190 -2.93 5.73 -19.16
N LYS A 191 -4.02 5.64 -19.93
CA LYS A 191 -4.72 4.36 -20.15
C LYS A 191 -3.85 3.33 -20.88
N ARG A 192 -2.96 3.75 -21.79
CA ARG A 192 -2.03 2.82 -22.48
C ARG A 192 -1.01 2.26 -21.51
N VAL A 193 -0.51 3.10 -20.61
CA VAL A 193 0.45 2.70 -19.56
C VAL A 193 -0.19 1.71 -18.61
N ILE A 194 -1.44 1.93 -18.19
CA ILE A 194 -2.22 0.99 -17.36
C ILE A 194 -2.35 -0.37 -18.06
N SER A 195 -2.73 -0.41 -19.35
CA SER A 195 -2.85 -1.67 -20.08
C SER A 195 -1.53 -2.45 -20.15
N ILE A 196 -0.40 -1.76 -20.39
CA ILE A 196 0.93 -2.39 -20.38
C ILE A 196 1.25 -2.93 -18.98
N GLY A 197 0.98 -2.16 -17.93
CA GLY A 197 1.18 -2.58 -16.55
C GLY A 197 0.40 -3.85 -16.20
N CYS A 198 -0.89 -3.92 -16.58
CA CYS A 198 -1.70 -5.12 -16.36
C CYS A 198 -1.14 -6.35 -17.09
N LEU A 199 -0.64 -6.20 -18.32
CA LEU A 199 0.00 -7.30 -19.05
C LEU A 199 1.28 -7.78 -18.37
N LEU A 200 2.09 -6.86 -17.85
CA LEU A 200 3.31 -7.20 -17.10
C LEU A 200 2.99 -7.94 -15.80
N ILE A 201 1.91 -7.57 -15.09
CA ILE A 201 1.44 -8.31 -13.91
C ILE A 201 1.09 -9.75 -14.30
N VAL A 202 0.27 -9.95 -15.35
CA VAL A 202 -0.12 -11.29 -15.81
C VAL A 202 1.10 -12.14 -16.17
N LEU A 203 2.05 -11.58 -16.92
CA LEU A 203 3.31 -12.25 -17.27
C LEU A 203 4.11 -12.63 -16.02
N SER A 204 4.24 -11.71 -15.04
CA SER A 204 4.95 -11.97 -13.80
C SER A 204 4.36 -13.14 -13.02
N PHE A 205 3.03 -13.21 -12.87
CA PHE A 205 2.37 -14.31 -12.16
C PHE A 205 2.49 -15.65 -12.89
N THR A 206 2.52 -15.61 -14.23
CA THR A 206 2.72 -16.81 -15.05
C THR A 206 4.13 -17.39 -14.87
N ILE A 207 5.13 -16.56 -14.61
CA ILE A 207 6.53 -16.99 -14.37
C ILE A 207 6.73 -17.50 -12.93
N VAL A 208 6.11 -16.85 -11.94
CA VAL A 208 6.29 -17.18 -10.51
C VAL A 208 5.55 -18.47 -10.13
N GLY A 209 4.37 -18.72 -10.70
CA GLY A 209 3.66 -19.97 -10.51
C GLY A 209 4.27 -21.10 -11.34
N PRO A 210 4.14 -22.38 -10.92
CA PRO A 210 4.47 -23.50 -11.78
C PRO A 210 3.54 -23.44 -12.99
N ALA A 211 4.04 -22.93 -14.11
CA ALA A 211 3.31 -22.91 -15.36
C ALA A 211 3.17 -24.37 -15.82
N PRO A 212 1.98 -24.99 -15.79
CA PRO A 212 1.83 -26.40 -16.18
C PRO A 212 2.21 -26.64 -17.65
N PHE A 213 2.35 -25.57 -18.43
CA PHE A 213 2.79 -25.53 -19.82
C PHE A 213 4.30 -25.29 -20.00
N VAL A 214 5.06 -25.05 -18.91
CA VAL A 214 6.53 -24.93 -18.95
C VAL A 214 7.13 -26.13 -18.19
N PRO A 215 7.81 -27.06 -18.88
CA PRO A 215 8.40 -28.24 -18.26
C PRO A 215 9.67 -27.88 -17.49
N LEU A 216 9.51 -27.25 -16.33
CA LEU A 216 10.58 -27.02 -15.35
C LEU A 216 10.32 -27.93 -14.14
N PRO A 217 11.37 -28.53 -13.54
CA PRO A 217 11.21 -29.30 -12.31
C PRO A 217 10.76 -28.36 -11.18
N THR A 218 9.57 -28.64 -10.64
CA THR A 218 8.94 -27.91 -9.51
C THR A 218 9.27 -28.56 -8.18
#